data_AF-A0A2V9WT36-F1
#
_entry.id   AF-A0A2V9WT36-F1
#
_cell.length_a   1.000
_cell.length_b   1.000
_cell.length_c   1.000
_cell.angle_alpha   90.00
_cell.angle_beta   90.00
_cell.angle_gamma   90.00
#
_symmetry.space_group_name_H-M   'P 1'
#
loop_
_entity.id
_entity.type
_entity.pdbx_description
1 polymer ?
#
loop_
_entity_poly.entity_id
_entity_poly.type
_entity_poly.pdbx_seq_one_letter_code
_entity_poly.pdbx_strand_id
1 'polypeptide(L)' 'AVIDGTGKLSMECILETRAVTILEFIQGLHGSLSLTFEEGTSAAWLHDLLKPHVRELQL' A
#
# COMPACT_ATOMS: atom_id res chain seq x y z
N ALA A 1 -6.11 -0.70 -5.32
CA ALA A 1 -5.59 -0.52 -6.69
C ALA A 1 -4.13 -0.07 -6.67
N VAL A 2 -3.33 -0.44 -7.66
CA VAL A 2 -1.99 0.12 -7.92
C VAL A 2 -2.07 0.96 -9.19
N ILE A 3 -1.75 2.23 -9.06
CA ILE A 3 -1.78 3.21 -10.15
C ILE A 3 -0.33 3.55 -10.53
N ASP A 4 -0.01 3.55 -11.82
CA ASP A 4 1.32 3.93 -12.30
C ASP A 4 1.53 5.46 -12.30
N GLY A 5 2.75 5.91 -12.60
CA GLY A 5 3.09 7.34 -12.65
C GLY A 5 2.36 8.16 -13.72
N THR A 6 1.61 7.53 -14.62
CA THR A 6 0.75 8.20 -15.61
C THR A 6 -0.71 8.32 -15.15
N GLY A 7 -1.05 7.78 -13.98
CA GLY A 7 -2.42 7.74 -13.47
C GLY A 7 -3.23 6.53 -13.97
N LYS A 8 -2.59 5.56 -14.65
CA LYS A 8 -3.27 4.38 -15.17
C LYS A 8 -3.28 3.24 -14.14
N LEU A 9 -4.42 2.55 -14.03
CA LEU A 9 -4.53 1.32 -13.24
C LEU A 9 -3.61 0.24 -13.80
N SER A 10 -2.60 -0.13 -13.02
CA SER A 10 -1.68 -1.23 -13.35
C SER A 10 -2.22 -2.56 -12.84
N MET A 11 -2.77 -2.59 -11.61
CA MET A 11 -3.37 -3.81 -11.06
C MET A 11 -4.35 -3.55 -9.91
N GLU A 12 -5.18 -4.54 -9.64
CA GLU A 12 -6.03 -4.62 -8.46
C GLU A 12 -6.00 -6.05 -7.91
N CYS A 13 -5.96 -6.18 -6.59
CA CYS A 13 -5.90 -7.47 -5.91
C CYS A 13 -6.53 -7.38 -4.52
N ILE A 14 -6.94 -8.53 -3.99
CA ILE A 14 -7.40 -8.70 -2.62
C ILE A 14 -6.29 -9.42 -1.87
N LEU A 15 -5.88 -8.88 -0.72
CA LEU A 15 -4.84 -9.43 0.13
C LEU A 15 -5.46 -9.89 1.45
N GLU A 16 -4.86 -10.92 2.05
CA GLU A 16 -5.15 -11.25 3.44
C GLU A 16 -4.71 -10.08 4.34
N THR A 17 -5.53 -9.76 5.35
CA THR A 17 -5.20 -8.75 6.38
C THR A 17 -4.16 -9.30 7.36
N ARG A 18 -2.97 -9.63 6.86
CA ARG A 18 -1.83 -10.16 7.60
C ARG A 18 -0.58 -9.39 7.25
N ALA A 19 0.18 -8.99 8.27
CA ALA A 19 1.36 -8.14 8.10
C ALA A 19 2.36 -8.68 7.06
N VAL A 20 2.72 -9.96 7.15
CA VAL A 20 3.65 -10.59 6.19
C VAL A 20 3.14 -10.52 4.75
N THR A 21 1.89 -10.91 4.50
CA THR A 21 1.29 -10.91 3.16
C THR A 21 1.29 -9.50 2.54
N ILE A 22 0.96 -8.49 3.33
CA ILE A 22 0.93 -7.09 2.87
C ILE A 22 2.35 -6.57 2.63
N LEU A 23 3.30 -6.85 3.53
CA LEU A 23 4.69 -6.41 3.39
C LEU A 23 5.37 -7.05 2.18
N GLU A 24 5.16 -8.34 1.93
CA GLU A 24 5.67 -9.03 0.76
C GLU A 24 5.12 -8.41 -0.53
N PHE A 25 3.81 -8.07 -0.56
CA PHE A 25 3.22 -7.37 -1.69
C PHE A 25 3.86 -6.00 -1.94
N ILE A 26 4.00 -5.18 -0.90
CA ILE A 26 4.60 -3.84 -1.03
C ILE A 26 6.07 -3.91 -1.45
N GLN A 27 6.84 -4.86 -0.94
CA GLN A 27 8.24 -5.08 -1.32
C GLN A 27 8.40 -5.60 -2.75
N GLY A 28 7.39 -6.29 -3.28
CA GLY A 28 7.36 -6.74 -4.67
C GLY A 28 7.10 -5.60 -5.67
N LEU A 29 6.65 -4.43 -5.22
CA LEU A 29 6.48 -3.25 -6.08
C LEU A 29 7.80 -2.48 -6.17
N HIS A 30 8.17 -2.07 -7.39
CA HIS A 30 9.42 -1.38 -7.66
C HIS A 30 9.20 0.12 -7.94
N GLY A 31 10.11 0.96 -7.44
CA GLY A 31 10.08 2.42 -7.63
C GLY A 31 9.76 3.18 -6.35
N SER A 32 9.43 4.47 -6.49
CA SER A 32 8.94 5.27 -5.36
C SER A 32 7.45 5.00 -5.16
N LEU A 33 7.08 4.51 -3.99
CA LEU A 33 5.70 4.18 -3.64
C LEU A 33 5.11 5.27 -2.77
N SER A 34 3.95 5.79 -3.18
CA SER A 34 3.04 6.57 -2.35
C SER A 34 1.78 5.73 -2.13
N LEU A 35 1.29 5.67 -0.90
CA LEU A 35 0.07 4.94 -0.57
C LEU A 35 -1.00 5.89 -0.04
N THR A 36 -2.24 5.58 -0.39
CA THR A 36 -3.43 6.22 0.16
C THR A 36 -4.29 5.16 0.84
N PHE A 37 -4.90 5.51 1.97
CA PHE A 37 -5.83 4.63 2.66
C PHE A 37 -7.24 5.22 2.59
N GLU A 38 -8.23 4.35 2.49
CA GLU A 38 -9.59 4.72 2.87
C GLU A 38 -9.72 4.64 4.39
N GLU A 39 -10.51 5.54 4.98
CA GLU A 39 -10.79 5.50 6.41
C GLU A 39 -11.51 4.19 6.77
N GLY A 40 -11.00 3.49 7.77
CA GLY A 40 -11.58 2.22 8.21
C GLY A 40 -10.88 1.62 9.41
N THR A 41 -11.42 0.51 9.92
CA THR A 41 -10.97 -0.15 11.16
C THR A 41 -9.47 -0.41 11.21
N SER A 42 -8.88 -0.78 10.07
CA SER A 42 -7.46 -1.15 9.97
C SER A 42 -6.56 0.00 9.50
N ALA A 43 -7.08 1.20 9.24
CA ALA A 43 -6.31 2.29 8.62
C ALA A 43 -5.10 2.71 9.48
N ALA A 44 -5.29 2.89 10.80
CA ALA A 44 -4.21 3.21 11.71
C ALA A 44 -3.13 2.12 11.76
N TRP A 45 -3.55 0.85 11.79
CA TRP A 45 -2.63 -0.29 11.79
C TRP A 45 -1.85 -0.40 10.47
N LEU A 46 -2.51 -0.23 9.32
CA LEU A 46 -1.86 -0.24 8.01
C LEU A 46 -0.87 0.92 7.84
N HIS A 47 -1.24 2.10 8.32
CA HIS A 47 -0.37 3.26 8.32
C HIS A 47 0.93 2.97 9.08
N ASP A 48 0.83 2.50 10.32
CA ASP A 48 2.01 2.21 11.16
C ASP A 48 2.85 1.07 10.60
N LEU A 49 2.20 0.02 10.05
CA LEU A 49 2.88 -1.09 9.41
C LEU A 49 3.69 -0.65 8.18
N LEU A 50 3.15 0.25 7.36
CA LEU A 50 3.71 0.57 6.03
C LEU A 50 4.58 1.83 5.99
N LYS A 51 4.50 2.70 7.01
CA LYS A 51 5.32 3.92 7.11
C LYS A 51 6.82 3.70 6.90
N PRO A 52 7.44 2.60 7.36
CA PRO A 52 8.87 2.36 7.13
C PRO A 52 9.21 1.92 5.70
N HIS A 53 8.23 1.50 4.90
CA HIS A 53 8.43 0.79 3.63
C HIS A 53 8.10 1.63 2.39
N VAL A 54 7.50 2.80 2.57
CA VAL A 54 7.09 3.67 1.46
C VAL A 54 7.59 5.09 1.61
N ARG A 55 7.56 5.84 0.51
CA ARG A 55 8.06 7.22 0.47
C ARG A 55 7.08 8.18 1.14
N GLU A 56 5.79 7.96 0.93
CA GLU A 56 4.71 8.83 1.36
C GLU A 56 3.47 8.03 1.72
N LEU A 57 2.80 8.45 2.80
CA LEU A 57 1.49 7.97 3.21
C LEU A 57 0.53 9.15 3.25
N GLN A 58 -0.62 9.02 2.59
CA GLN A 58 -1.72 9.95 2.71
C GLN A 58 -2.90 9.25 3.39
N LEU A 59 -3.48 9.93 4.36
CA LEU A 59 -4.72 9.56 5.04
C LEU A 59 -5.92 10.17 4.31
#